data_AF-A0AAP8KHI1-F1
#
_entry.id   AF-A0AAP8KHI1-F1
#
_cell.length_a   1.000
_cell.length_b   1.000
_cell.length_c   1.000
_cell.angle_alpha   90.00
_cell.angle_beta   90.00
_cell.angle_gamma   90.00
#
_symmetry.space_group_name_H-M   'P 1'
#
loop_
_entity.id
_entity.type
_entity.pdbx_description
1 polymer ?
#
loop_
_entity_poly.entity_id
_entity_poly.type
_entity_poly.pdbx_seq_one_letter_code
_entity_poly.pdbx_strand_id
1 'polypeptide(L)'
;MDAQAQEVLDFWFLPPDNPDYGQSRVEWFRKDDGFDAQIRARFGALIDAAIEGGLLAWDATPHGALARLIVLDQFTRNVYRGTPRAFAGDVRALALAVALTDAGQDRQLPPMLRAFAYLPFEHAEDLAMQARAVELFQLLSQAQPGFDGMLDYAERHQEVIARFGRFPHRNAILGRASTPQELEFLRQPGSSF
;
A
#
# COMPACT_ATOMS: atom_id res chain seq x y z
N MET A 1 15.87 -8.76 13.39
CA MET A 1 15.03 -7.68 12.80
C MET A 1 15.21 -6.43 13.65
N ASP A 2 15.17 -5.26 13.05
CA ASP A 2 15.26 -3.97 13.77
C ASP A 2 14.04 -3.77 14.69
N ALA A 3 14.24 -3.16 15.87
CA ALA A 3 13.19 -2.99 16.87
C ALA A 3 12.09 -2.01 16.41
N GLN A 4 12.45 -0.95 15.68
CA GLN A 4 11.48 -0.01 15.12
C GLN A 4 10.70 -0.64 13.97
N ALA A 5 11.35 -1.51 13.17
CA ALA A 5 10.66 -2.28 12.14
C ALA A 5 9.61 -3.23 12.74
N GLN A 6 9.96 -3.91 13.84
CA GLN A 6 9.00 -4.74 14.59
C GLN A 6 7.84 -3.91 15.11
N GLU A 7 8.09 -2.73 15.68
CA GLU A 7 7.02 -1.87 16.22
C GLU A 7 6.02 -1.43 15.13
N VAL A 8 6.50 -1.14 13.91
CA VAL A 8 5.63 -0.84 12.77
C VAL A 8 4.72 -2.03 12.45
N LEU A 9 5.27 -3.24 12.36
CA LEU A 9 4.50 -4.44 12.07
C LEU A 9 3.51 -4.76 13.18
N ASP A 10 3.94 -4.68 14.44
CA ASP A 10 3.08 -4.92 15.61
C ASP A 10 1.95 -3.90 15.70
N PHE A 11 2.22 -2.64 15.35
CA PHE A 11 1.17 -1.63 15.29
C PHE A 11 0.16 -1.92 14.18
N TRP A 12 0.63 -2.32 13.01
CA TRP A 12 -0.21 -2.46 11.83
C TRP A 12 -0.98 -3.79 11.80
N PHE A 13 -0.30 -4.89 12.12
CA PHE A 13 -0.81 -6.26 12.02
C PHE A 13 -1.11 -6.93 13.38
N LEU A 14 -0.86 -6.22 14.49
CA LEU A 14 -0.82 -6.75 15.85
C LEU A 14 0.41 -7.66 16.08
N PRO A 15 0.83 -7.89 17.34
CA PRO A 15 1.89 -8.85 17.64
C PRO A 15 1.50 -10.29 17.32
N PRO A 16 2.46 -11.19 17.00
CA PRO A 16 2.15 -12.59 16.63
C PRO A 16 1.44 -13.44 17.70
N ASP A 17 1.51 -13.06 18.98
CA ASP A 17 0.80 -13.69 20.09
C ASP A 17 -0.62 -13.15 20.29
N ASN A 18 -1.02 -12.13 19.53
CA ASN A 18 -2.38 -11.61 19.50
C ASN A 18 -3.28 -12.53 18.64
N PRO A 19 -4.49 -12.90 19.10
CA PRO A 19 -5.40 -13.75 18.34
C PRO A 19 -5.86 -13.15 17.00
N ASP A 20 -5.84 -11.82 16.89
CA ASP A 20 -6.21 -11.08 15.68
C ASP A 20 -4.99 -10.78 14.79
N TYR A 21 -3.82 -11.38 15.07
CA TYR A 21 -2.61 -11.20 14.27
C TYR A 21 -2.85 -11.55 12.79
N GLY A 22 -2.50 -10.61 11.92
CA GLY A 22 -2.62 -10.81 10.47
C GLY A 22 -4.06 -11.02 10.00
N GLN A 23 -5.06 -10.60 10.79
CA GLN A 23 -6.46 -10.53 10.38
C GLN A 23 -6.79 -9.17 9.80
N SER A 24 -7.89 -9.09 9.04
CA SER A 24 -8.39 -7.84 8.49
C SER A 24 -8.79 -6.86 9.60
N ARG A 25 -8.36 -5.61 9.49
CA ARG A 25 -8.64 -4.55 10.48
C ARG A 25 -9.44 -3.42 9.86
N VAL A 26 -10.45 -2.93 10.59
CA VAL A 26 -11.32 -1.84 10.12
C VAL A 26 -10.56 -0.53 9.92
N GLU A 27 -9.49 -0.32 10.69
CA GLU A 27 -8.64 0.86 10.65
C GLU A 27 -7.91 1.03 9.30
N TRP A 28 -7.70 -0.04 8.54
CA TRP A 28 -7.07 0.03 7.22
C TRP A 28 -8.00 0.63 6.16
N PHE A 29 -9.32 0.46 6.31
CA PHE A 29 -10.33 0.85 5.33
C PHE A 29 -11.10 2.11 5.73
N ARG A 30 -11.05 2.50 7.00
CA ARG A 30 -11.78 3.65 7.53
C ARG A 30 -10.85 4.85 7.68
N LYS A 31 -11.26 6.01 7.13
CA LYS A 31 -10.67 7.29 7.54
C LYS A 31 -10.99 7.54 9.02
N ASP A 32 -9.95 7.62 9.85
CA ASP A 32 -10.06 7.85 11.28
C ASP A 32 -8.96 8.82 11.73
N ASP A 33 -9.34 10.05 12.03
CA ASP A 33 -8.39 11.11 12.41
C ASP A 33 -7.61 10.76 13.70
N GLY A 34 -8.20 9.95 14.59
CA GLY A 34 -7.55 9.48 15.82
C GLY A 34 -6.49 8.41 15.53
N PHE A 35 -6.76 7.49 14.60
CA PHE A 35 -5.77 6.52 14.14
C PHE A 35 -4.63 7.20 13.36
N ASP A 36 -4.96 8.14 12.47
CA ASP A 36 -3.99 8.93 11.71
C ASP A 36 -3.08 9.75 12.65
N ALA A 37 -3.64 10.30 13.74
CA ALA A 37 -2.87 11.01 14.77
C ALA A 37 -1.91 10.08 15.55
N GLN A 38 -2.32 8.84 15.85
CA GLN A 38 -1.45 7.86 16.49
C GLN A 38 -0.26 7.48 15.60
N ILE A 39 -0.51 7.25 14.30
CA ILE A 39 0.57 6.97 13.34
C ILE A 39 1.55 8.13 13.31
N ARG A 40 1.05 9.36 13.20
CA ARG A 40 1.90 10.56 13.17
C ARG A 40 2.74 10.69 14.44
N ALA A 41 2.13 10.52 15.61
CA ALA A 41 2.81 10.68 16.89
C ALA A 41 3.91 9.64 17.11
N ARG A 42 3.68 8.39 16.70
CA ARG A 42 4.59 7.27 16.94
C ARG A 42 5.66 7.12 15.86
N PHE A 43 5.27 7.32 14.59
CA PHE A 43 6.08 6.94 13.44
C PHE A 43 6.41 8.12 12.52
N GLY A 44 6.04 9.36 12.87
CA GLY A 44 6.30 10.54 12.03
C GLY A 44 7.76 10.67 11.60
N ALA A 45 8.71 10.49 12.52
CA ALA A 45 10.14 10.54 12.22
C ALA A 45 10.59 9.40 11.27
N LEU A 46 9.98 8.21 11.38
CA LEU A 46 10.28 7.09 10.48
C LEU A 46 9.71 7.35 9.08
N ILE A 47 8.53 7.95 8.98
CA ILE A 47 7.91 8.35 7.71
C ILE A 47 8.81 9.37 7.00
N ASP A 48 9.27 10.40 7.71
CA ASP A 48 10.19 11.41 7.16
C ASP A 48 11.49 10.74 6.66
N ALA A 49 12.12 9.92 7.51
CA ALA A 49 13.36 9.21 7.16
C ALA A 49 13.18 8.25 5.96
N ALA A 50 12.06 7.53 5.88
CA ALA A 50 11.80 6.58 4.80
C ALA A 50 11.61 7.30 3.45
N ILE A 51 10.85 8.40 3.42
CA ILE A 51 10.63 9.21 2.22
C ILE A 51 11.96 9.79 1.71
N GLU A 52 12.84 10.21 2.61
CA GLU A 52 14.19 10.69 2.28
C GLU A 52 15.14 9.59 1.79
N GLY A 53 14.73 8.33 1.79
CA GLY A 53 15.49 7.19 1.29
C GLY A 53 16.23 6.39 2.37
N GLY A 54 15.99 6.70 3.64
CA GLY A 54 16.54 5.96 4.78
C GLY A 54 15.87 4.60 5.04
N LEU A 55 16.18 4.02 6.20
CA LEU A 55 15.73 2.71 6.68
C LEU A 55 16.14 1.50 5.81
N LEU A 56 17.11 1.66 4.90
CA LEU A 56 17.56 0.60 3.98
C LEU A 56 18.01 -0.69 4.69
N ALA A 57 18.54 -0.58 5.90
CA ALA A 57 18.97 -1.75 6.67
C ALA A 57 17.82 -2.72 7.00
N TRP A 58 16.57 -2.25 6.98
CA TRP A 58 15.40 -3.10 7.24
C TRP A 58 15.16 -4.10 6.10
N ASP A 59 15.57 -3.76 4.88
CA ASP A 59 15.36 -4.57 3.68
C ASP A 59 16.15 -5.90 3.70
N ALA A 60 17.03 -6.09 4.69
CA ALA A 60 17.80 -7.32 4.88
C ALA A 60 16.95 -8.56 5.21
N THR A 61 15.66 -8.38 5.54
CA THR A 61 14.73 -9.49 5.83
C THR A 61 13.35 -9.21 5.22
N PRO A 62 12.56 -10.24 4.87
CA PRO A 62 11.23 -10.03 4.29
C PRO A 62 10.30 -9.20 5.20
N HIS A 63 10.33 -9.45 6.50
CA HIS A 63 9.52 -8.70 7.48
C HIS A 63 10.00 -7.25 7.62
N GLY A 64 11.30 -7.00 7.64
CA GLY A 64 11.83 -5.63 7.68
C GLY A 64 11.53 -4.84 6.40
N ALA A 65 11.63 -5.48 5.23
CA ALA A 65 11.19 -4.89 3.96
C ALA A 65 9.69 -4.54 4.00
N LEU A 66 8.85 -5.45 4.49
CA LEU A 66 7.43 -5.18 4.68
C LEU A 66 7.18 -4.01 5.62
N ALA A 67 7.89 -3.92 6.75
CA ALA A 67 7.76 -2.80 7.68
C ALA A 67 8.04 -1.47 6.97
N ARG A 68 9.08 -1.43 6.13
CA ARG A 68 9.40 -0.25 5.33
C ARG A 68 8.34 0.05 4.27
N LEU A 69 7.75 -0.97 3.65
CA LEU A 69 6.60 -0.81 2.74
C LEU A 69 5.41 -0.18 3.47
N ILE A 70 5.07 -0.65 4.68
CA ILE A 70 3.99 -0.05 5.49
C ILE A 70 4.26 1.43 5.76
N VAL A 71 5.50 1.81 6.11
CA VAL A 71 5.86 3.21 6.34
C VAL A 71 5.74 4.06 5.07
N LEU A 72 6.25 3.56 3.93
CA LEU A 72 6.28 4.30 2.67
C LEU A 72 4.91 4.41 2.01
N ASP A 73 4.11 3.36 2.07
CA ASP A 73 2.88 3.21 1.31
C ASP A 73 1.64 3.50 2.16
N GLN A 74 1.50 2.84 3.32
CA GLN A 74 0.29 2.97 4.13
C GLN A 74 0.32 4.21 5.03
N PHE A 75 1.36 4.36 5.85
CA PHE A 75 1.44 5.46 6.81
C PHE A 75 1.44 6.84 6.15
N THR A 76 2.05 6.99 4.96
CA THR A 76 2.01 8.24 4.20
C THR A 76 0.58 8.62 3.80
N ARG A 77 -0.24 7.65 3.36
CA ARG A 77 -1.65 7.84 2.99
C ARG A 77 -2.53 8.21 4.17
N ASN A 78 -2.26 7.66 5.36
CA ASN A 78 -2.91 8.04 6.61
C ASN A 78 -2.49 9.45 7.07
N VAL A 79 -1.18 9.67 7.25
CA VAL A 79 -0.64 10.88 7.89
C VAL A 79 -0.77 12.11 7.00
N TYR A 80 -0.74 11.98 5.68
CA TYR A 80 -0.76 13.11 4.75
C TYR A 80 -2.02 13.14 3.86
N ARG A 81 -3.12 12.54 4.34
CA ARG A 81 -4.39 12.45 3.63
C ARG A 81 -4.82 13.79 3.03
N GLY A 82 -5.23 13.77 1.75
CA GLY A 82 -5.67 14.96 1.01
C GLY A 82 -4.53 15.91 0.61
N THR A 83 -3.27 15.49 0.74
CA THR A 83 -2.12 16.28 0.30
C THR A 83 -1.25 15.48 -0.67
N PRO A 84 -0.44 16.13 -1.53
CA PRO A 84 0.48 15.42 -2.43
C PRO A 84 1.44 14.48 -1.69
N ARG A 85 1.77 14.80 -0.43
CA ARG A 85 2.73 14.05 0.37
C ARG A 85 2.24 12.64 0.74
N ALA A 86 0.93 12.36 0.58
CA ALA A 86 0.39 11.00 0.69
C ALA A 86 1.01 10.01 -0.31
N PHE A 87 1.54 10.50 -1.44
CA PHE A 87 2.15 9.69 -2.50
C PHE A 87 3.68 9.77 -2.51
N ALA A 88 4.29 10.45 -1.53
CA ALA A 88 5.73 10.72 -1.53
C ALA A 88 6.60 9.46 -1.43
N GLY A 89 6.05 8.37 -0.88
CA GLY A 89 6.73 7.09 -0.77
C GLY A 89 6.56 6.15 -1.96
N ASP A 90 5.59 6.41 -2.86
CA ASP A 90 5.12 5.43 -3.86
C ASP A 90 6.24 4.85 -4.73
N VAL A 91 7.12 5.69 -5.26
CA VAL A 91 8.24 5.24 -6.11
C VAL A 91 9.20 4.31 -5.36
N ARG A 92 9.45 4.58 -4.07
CA ARG A 92 10.34 3.75 -3.24
C ARG A 92 9.65 2.47 -2.79
N ALA A 93 8.37 2.57 -2.42
CA ALA A 93 7.56 1.42 -2.06
C ALA A 93 7.48 0.44 -3.23
N LEU A 94 7.20 0.92 -4.44
CA LEU A 94 7.15 0.08 -5.64
C LEU A 94 8.50 -0.59 -5.92
N ALA A 95 9.61 0.16 -5.88
CA ALA A 95 10.93 -0.41 -6.12
C ALA A 95 11.29 -1.51 -5.11
N LEU A 96 10.94 -1.32 -3.83
CA LEU A 96 11.13 -2.32 -2.79
C LEU A 96 10.22 -3.55 -2.97
N ALA A 97 8.95 -3.34 -3.34
CA ALA A 97 7.99 -4.41 -3.60
C ALA A 97 8.43 -5.27 -4.80
N VAL A 98 8.91 -4.65 -5.88
CA VAL A 98 9.53 -5.35 -7.03
C VAL A 98 10.69 -6.21 -6.55
N ALA A 99 11.66 -5.62 -5.84
CA ALA A 99 12.82 -6.37 -5.36
C ALA A 99 12.44 -7.56 -4.45
N LEU A 100 11.47 -7.36 -3.55
CA LEU A 100 10.99 -8.40 -2.64
C LEU A 100 10.31 -9.57 -3.38
N THR A 101 9.46 -9.27 -4.36
CA THR A 101 8.74 -10.29 -5.14
C THR A 101 9.61 -10.99 -6.18
N ASP A 102 10.54 -10.29 -6.82
CA ASP A 102 11.50 -10.87 -7.77
C ASP A 102 12.44 -11.86 -7.06
N ALA A 103 12.79 -11.59 -5.80
CA ALA A 103 13.54 -12.50 -4.96
C ALA A 103 12.69 -13.66 -4.37
N GLY A 104 11.37 -13.65 -4.58
CA GLY A 104 10.43 -14.62 -4.01
C GLY A 104 10.33 -14.57 -2.48
N GLN A 105 10.79 -13.48 -1.86
CA GLN A 105 10.86 -13.31 -0.41
C GLN A 105 9.51 -12.98 0.22
N ASP A 106 8.61 -12.38 -0.57
CA ASP A 106 7.20 -12.16 -0.23
C ASP A 106 6.51 -13.45 0.23
N ARG A 107 6.90 -14.60 -0.34
CA ARG A 107 6.32 -15.92 -0.01
C ARG A 107 6.63 -16.40 1.40
N GLN A 108 7.59 -15.77 2.07
CA GLN A 108 7.94 -16.04 3.47
C GLN A 108 7.04 -15.27 4.45
N LEU A 109 6.27 -14.29 3.97
CA LEU A 109 5.31 -13.54 4.77
C LEU A 109 3.99 -14.33 4.90
N PRO A 110 3.31 -14.22 6.07
CA PRO A 110 1.93 -14.68 6.22
C PRO A 110 1.01 -14.06 5.14
N PRO A 111 -0.07 -14.74 4.73
CA PRO A 111 -0.91 -14.31 3.62
C PRO A 111 -1.36 -12.85 3.66
N MET A 112 -1.87 -12.39 4.82
CA MET A 112 -2.34 -11.00 4.96
C MET A 112 -1.18 -10.00 4.88
N LEU A 113 -0.07 -10.28 5.55
CA LEU A 113 1.13 -9.44 5.48
C LEU A 113 1.68 -9.36 4.06
N ARG A 114 1.62 -10.48 3.33
CA ARG A 114 2.03 -10.56 1.92
C ARG A 114 1.17 -9.70 1.02
N ALA A 115 -0.14 -9.64 1.25
CA ALA A 115 -1.03 -8.76 0.48
C ALA A 115 -0.60 -7.28 0.55
N PHE A 116 -0.12 -6.81 1.72
CA PHE A 116 0.41 -5.46 1.85
C PHE A 116 1.73 -5.23 1.11
N ALA A 117 2.51 -6.29 0.82
CA ALA A 117 3.66 -6.19 -0.05
C ALA A 117 3.27 -6.00 -1.53
N TYR A 118 2.00 -6.26 -1.90
CA TYR A 118 1.50 -6.16 -3.27
C TYR A 118 0.81 -4.82 -3.55
N LEU A 119 0.29 -4.14 -2.53
CA LEU A 119 -0.39 -2.85 -2.69
C LEU A 119 0.44 -1.78 -3.43
N PRO A 120 1.78 -1.68 -3.29
CA PRO A 120 2.56 -0.73 -4.07
C PRO A 120 2.42 -0.90 -5.59
N PHE A 121 2.18 -2.12 -6.09
CA PHE A 121 1.91 -2.37 -7.50
C PHE A 121 0.52 -1.83 -7.90
N GLU A 122 -0.50 -2.10 -7.09
CA GLU A 122 -1.87 -1.61 -7.26
C GLU A 122 -1.95 -0.07 -7.19
N HIS A 123 -1.07 0.57 -6.43
CA HIS A 123 -1.00 2.01 -6.30
C HIS A 123 -0.25 2.71 -7.43
N ALA A 124 0.45 1.98 -8.29
CA ALA A 124 1.26 2.54 -9.37
C ALA A 124 0.40 2.99 -10.55
N GLU A 125 0.65 4.18 -11.09
CA GLU A 125 0.06 4.66 -12.35
C GLU A 125 0.84 4.10 -13.56
N ASP A 126 0.98 2.76 -13.62
CA ASP A 126 1.68 2.03 -14.68
C ASP A 126 0.94 0.72 -15.00
N LEU A 127 0.62 0.50 -16.28
CA LEU A 127 -0.20 -0.64 -16.69
C LEU A 127 0.47 -2.00 -16.46
N ALA A 128 1.80 -2.08 -16.59
CA ALA A 128 2.52 -3.33 -16.35
C ALA A 128 2.54 -3.67 -14.85
N MET A 129 2.69 -2.66 -13.99
CA MET A 129 2.61 -2.84 -12.54
C MET A 129 1.20 -3.23 -12.11
N GLN A 130 0.16 -2.69 -12.73
CA GLN A 130 -1.22 -3.12 -12.48
C GLN A 130 -1.46 -4.59 -12.87
N ALA A 131 -0.95 -5.03 -14.03
CA ALA A 131 -1.01 -6.43 -14.42
C ALA A 131 -0.28 -7.34 -13.42
N ARG A 132 0.85 -6.88 -12.88
CA ARG A 132 1.59 -7.59 -11.84
C ARG A 132 0.81 -7.66 -10.52
N ALA A 133 0.13 -6.59 -10.13
CA ALA A 133 -0.73 -6.57 -8.94
C ALA A 133 -1.83 -7.64 -9.03
N VAL A 134 -2.57 -7.66 -10.15
CA VAL A 134 -3.63 -8.64 -10.42
C VAL A 134 -3.08 -10.06 -10.39
N GLU A 135 -1.96 -10.33 -11.05
CA GLU A 135 -1.33 -11.66 -11.02
C GLU A 135 -0.99 -12.11 -9.59
N LEU A 136 -0.36 -11.22 -8.80
CA LEU A 136 0.06 -11.52 -7.42
C LEU A 136 -1.15 -11.79 -6.50
N PHE A 137 -2.20 -10.97 -6.60
CA PHE A 137 -3.42 -11.17 -5.83
C PHE A 137 -4.21 -12.40 -6.29
N GLN A 138 -4.21 -12.69 -7.59
CA GLN A 138 -4.86 -13.89 -8.14
C GLN A 138 -4.21 -15.16 -7.61
N LEU A 139 -2.87 -15.23 -7.63
CA LEU A 139 -2.12 -16.34 -7.04
C LEU A 139 -2.37 -16.47 -5.53
N LEU A 140 -2.49 -15.35 -4.82
CA LEU A 140 -2.79 -15.35 -3.38
C LEU A 140 -4.21 -15.87 -3.09
N SER A 141 -5.22 -15.38 -3.82
CA SER A 141 -6.62 -15.83 -3.70
C SER A 141 -6.77 -17.32 -4.02
N GLN A 142 -6.10 -17.82 -5.06
CA GLN A 142 -6.11 -19.25 -5.39
C GLN A 142 -5.48 -20.10 -4.28
N ALA A 143 -4.43 -19.59 -3.62
CA ALA A 143 -3.72 -20.32 -2.59
C ALA A 143 -4.36 -20.21 -1.20
N GLN A 144 -5.13 -19.15 -0.94
CA GLN A 144 -5.65 -18.79 0.39
C GLN A 144 -7.08 -18.22 0.27
N PRO A 145 -8.08 -18.85 0.90
CA PRO A 145 -9.42 -18.29 0.97
C PRO A 145 -9.44 -16.92 1.65
N GLY A 146 -10.37 -16.05 1.24
CA GLY A 146 -10.59 -14.74 1.86
C GLY A 146 -9.86 -13.56 1.20
N PHE A 147 -9.14 -13.80 0.10
CA PHE A 147 -8.44 -12.74 -0.66
C PHE A 147 -9.16 -12.31 -1.95
N ASP A 148 -10.31 -12.91 -2.28
CA ASP A 148 -11.08 -12.56 -3.49
C ASP A 148 -11.47 -11.08 -3.53
N GLY A 149 -11.76 -10.50 -2.35
CA GLY A 149 -12.03 -9.07 -2.25
C GLY A 149 -10.82 -8.22 -2.64
N MET A 150 -9.61 -8.58 -2.21
CA MET A 150 -8.40 -7.84 -2.59
C MET A 150 -8.07 -8.01 -4.08
N LEU A 151 -8.35 -9.18 -4.65
CA LEU A 151 -8.26 -9.39 -6.10
C LEU A 151 -9.22 -8.48 -6.88
N ASP A 152 -10.49 -8.38 -6.47
CA ASP A 152 -11.46 -7.45 -7.08
C ASP A 152 -10.96 -6.00 -7.06
N TYR A 153 -10.37 -5.56 -5.94
CA TYR A 153 -9.78 -4.22 -5.85
C TYR A 153 -8.61 -4.03 -6.83
N ALA A 154 -7.70 -5.01 -6.93
CA ALA A 154 -6.58 -4.95 -7.88
C ALA A 154 -7.06 -4.88 -9.33
N GLU A 155 -8.07 -5.68 -9.70
CA GLU A 155 -8.67 -5.67 -11.05
C GLU A 155 -9.30 -4.31 -11.35
N ARG A 156 -10.04 -3.73 -10.40
CA ARG A 156 -10.65 -2.40 -10.56
C ARG A 156 -9.61 -1.28 -10.68
N HIS A 157 -8.49 -1.36 -9.97
CA HIS A 157 -7.39 -0.41 -10.15
C HIS A 157 -6.78 -0.55 -11.55
N GLN A 158 -6.57 -1.77 -12.03
CA GLN A 158 -6.06 -2.03 -13.37
C GLN A 158 -6.98 -1.46 -14.44
N GLU A 159 -8.30 -1.61 -14.31
CA GLU A 159 -9.28 -1.05 -15.25
C GLU A 159 -9.18 0.48 -15.36
N VAL A 160 -9.02 1.16 -14.23
CA VAL A 160 -8.88 2.63 -14.20
C VAL A 160 -7.59 3.05 -14.90
N ILE A 161 -6.48 2.37 -14.63
CA ILE A 161 -5.20 2.67 -15.30
C ILE A 161 -5.23 2.29 -16.78
N ALA A 162 -5.85 1.18 -17.17
CA ALA A 162 -6.02 0.82 -18.58
C ALA A 162 -6.84 1.87 -19.35
N ARG A 163 -7.83 2.47 -18.69
CA ARG A 163 -8.71 3.48 -19.30
C ARG A 163 -8.08 4.88 -19.37
N PHE A 164 -7.36 5.31 -18.33
CA PHE A 164 -6.90 6.70 -18.19
C PHE A 164 -5.37 6.87 -18.16
N GLY A 165 -4.62 5.78 -18.02
CA GLY A 165 -3.17 5.79 -17.82
C GLY A 165 -2.72 6.32 -16.46
N ARG A 166 -3.66 6.70 -15.58
CA ARG A 166 -3.44 7.32 -14.27
C ARG A 166 -4.71 7.24 -13.43
N PHE A 167 -4.64 7.59 -12.15
CA PHE A 167 -5.80 7.69 -11.25
C PHE A 167 -6.41 9.10 -11.29
N PRO A 168 -7.62 9.29 -11.86
CA PRO A 168 -8.21 10.62 -12.00
C PRO A 168 -8.48 11.31 -10.66
N HIS A 169 -8.78 10.54 -9.60
CA HIS A 169 -9.05 11.09 -8.27
C HIS A 169 -7.81 11.77 -7.65
N ARG A 170 -6.59 11.45 -8.13
CA ARG A 170 -5.35 12.10 -7.70
C ARG A 170 -5.10 13.43 -8.41
N ASN A 171 -5.83 13.75 -9.49
CA ASN A 171 -5.54 14.91 -10.34
C ASN A 171 -5.51 16.22 -9.57
N ALA A 172 -6.55 16.53 -8.79
CA ALA A 172 -6.62 17.77 -8.01
C ALA A 172 -5.49 17.87 -6.98
N ILE A 173 -5.20 16.76 -6.29
CA ILE A 173 -4.15 16.70 -5.26
C ILE A 173 -2.77 16.89 -5.90
N LEU A 174 -2.54 16.36 -7.09
CA LEU A 174 -1.27 16.44 -7.82
C LEU A 174 -1.18 17.65 -8.77
N GLY A 175 -2.15 18.57 -8.76
CA GLY A 175 -2.16 19.75 -9.63
C GLY A 175 -2.30 19.44 -11.13
N ARG A 176 -2.88 18.29 -11.49
CA ARG A 176 -3.12 17.87 -12.89
C ARG A 176 -4.49 18.35 -13.35
N ALA A 177 -4.59 18.80 -14.60
CA ALA A 177 -5.89 19.03 -15.23
C ALA A 177 -6.57 17.71 -15.57
N SER A 178 -7.86 17.58 -15.23
CA SER A 178 -8.70 16.44 -15.63
C SER A 178 -9.28 16.64 -17.02
N THR A 179 -9.35 15.57 -17.81
CA THR A 179 -10.08 15.53 -19.09
C THR A 179 -11.59 15.49 -18.87
N PRO A 180 -12.42 15.79 -19.88
CA PRO A 180 -13.88 15.62 -19.77
C PRO A 180 -14.30 14.20 -19.39
N GLN A 181 -13.62 13.18 -19.92
CA GLN A 181 -13.89 11.77 -19.61
C GLN A 181 -13.54 11.42 -18.16
N GLU A 182 -12.43 11.95 -17.66
CA GLU A 182 -12.03 11.80 -16.25
C GLU A 182 -13.03 12.49 -15.31
N LEU A 183 -13.51 13.70 -15.65
CA LEU A 183 -14.51 14.41 -14.86
C LEU A 183 -15.85 13.67 -14.78
N GLU A 184 -16.28 13.06 -15.88
CA GLU A 184 -17.50 12.25 -15.89
C GLU A 184 -17.32 10.97 -15.07
N PHE A 185 -16.17 10.31 -15.18
CA PHE A 185 -15.83 9.15 -14.35
C PHE A 185 -15.85 9.49 -12.86
N LEU A 186 -15.30 10.63 -12.45
CA LEU A 186 -15.26 11.09 -11.05
C LEU A 186 -16.65 11.34 -10.42
N ARG A 187 -17.73 11.36 -11.22
CA ARG A 187 -19.11 11.46 -10.72
C ARG A 187 -19.74 10.09 -10.41
N GLN A 188 -19.10 9.01 -10.84
CA GLN A 188 -19.63 7.66 -10.72
C GLN A 188 -19.19 7.03 -9.39
N PRO A 189 -19.98 6.09 -8.83
CA PRO A 189 -19.53 5.26 -7.71
C PRO A 189 -18.25 4.49 -8.06
N GLY A 190 -17.36 4.30 -7.08
CA GLY A 190 -16.11 3.56 -7.28
C GLY A 190 -15.05 4.29 -8.09
N SER A 191 -15.20 5.60 -8.30
CA SER A 191 -14.21 6.45 -9.01
C SER A 191 -13.01 6.87 -8.17
N SER A 192 -13.04 6.52 -6.88
CA SER A 192 -11.95 6.66 -5.92
C SER A 192 -11.87 5.38 -5.08
N PHE A 193 -10.65 5.09 -4.62
CA PHE A 193 -10.34 4.01 -3.68
C PHE A 193 -9.85 4.62 -2.37
#